data_AF-A0A820K3R3-F1
#
_entry.id   AF-A0A820K3R3-F1
#
_cell.length_a   1.000
_cell.length_b   1.000
_cell.length_c   1.000
_cell.angle_alpha   90.00
_cell.angle_beta   90.00
_cell.angle_gamma   90.00
#
_symmetry.space_group_name_H-M   'P 1'
#
loop_
_entity.id
_entity.type
_entity.pdbx_description
1 polymer ?
#
loop_
_entity_poly.entity_id
_entity_poly.type
_entity_poly.pdbx_seq_one_letter_code
_entity_poly.pdbx_strand_id
1 'polypeptide(L)'
;FPGAFYFSTLVVTLIGYGHTTPKTMGGKIFCMVYTVAGVPLNLIMFQSAGERLNAIISFVLSRIKRLLGFRYHKVSGFELIAVEFGMTTMLVLGGSFVFCKQEKWSYFESIYYSFVTFWTIGFGDFVPLANMQRTGQSLYSRWGYFIFTVSFILFGLAIMASSLNLLVLRLAQFHSESDT
;
A
#
# COMPACT_ATOMS: atom_id res chain seq x y z
N PHE A 1 17.52 -11.43 8.83
CA PHE A 1 16.71 -10.29 9.31
C PHE A 1 15.84 -9.67 8.21
N PRO A 2 16.35 -9.12 7.08
CA PRO A 2 15.51 -8.38 6.12
C PRO A 2 14.42 -9.24 5.44
N GLY A 3 14.73 -10.50 5.09
CA GLY A 3 13.71 -11.42 4.55
C GLY A 3 12.61 -11.78 5.55
N ALA A 4 12.92 -11.87 6.84
CA ALA A 4 11.92 -12.11 7.89
C ALA A 4 11.03 -10.88 8.12
N PHE A 5 11.61 -9.68 8.05
CA PHE A 5 10.85 -8.43 8.11
C PHE A 5 9.91 -8.30 6.90
N TYR A 6 10.40 -8.56 5.68
CA TYR A 6 9.58 -8.55 4.48
C TYR A 6 8.44 -9.57 4.53
N PHE A 7 8.72 -10.81 4.94
CA PHE A 7 7.70 -11.82 5.20
C PHE A 7 6.65 -11.32 6.20
N SER A 8 7.12 -10.74 7.32
CA SER A 8 6.25 -10.19 8.36
C SER A 8 5.34 -9.09 7.83
N THR A 9 5.88 -8.14 7.06
CA THR A 9 5.11 -7.08 6.39
C THR A 9 4.03 -7.67 5.51
N LEU A 10 4.37 -8.59 4.60
CA LEU A 10 3.41 -9.20 3.68
C LEU A 10 2.29 -9.98 4.36
N VAL A 11 2.58 -10.58 5.52
CA VAL A 11 1.61 -11.31 6.33
C VAL A 11 0.61 -10.36 7.00
N VAL A 12 1.09 -9.28 7.65
CA VAL A 12 0.18 -8.33 8.34
C VAL A 12 -0.57 -7.41 7.39
N THR A 13 -0.02 -7.14 6.20
CA THR A 13 -0.70 -6.40 5.14
C THR A 13 -1.63 -7.27 4.30
N LEU A 14 -1.75 -8.57 4.61
CA LEU A 14 -2.59 -9.55 3.91
C LEU A 14 -2.23 -9.80 2.44
N ILE A 15 -1.10 -9.29 1.95
CA ILE A 15 -0.66 -9.51 0.57
C ILE A 15 -0.27 -10.98 0.36
N GLY A 16 0.58 -11.52 1.24
CA GLY A 16 0.86 -12.97 1.29
C GLY A 16 1.28 -13.66 -0.01
N TYR A 17 2.27 -13.15 -0.78
CA TYR A 17 2.74 -13.74 -2.05
C TYR A 17 3.09 -15.24 -2.07
N GLY A 18 3.21 -15.91 -0.93
CA GLY A 18 3.52 -17.35 -0.87
C GLY A 18 4.95 -17.77 -1.21
N HIS A 19 5.80 -16.87 -1.74
CA HIS A 19 7.21 -17.17 -2.06
C HIS A 19 8.05 -17.57 -0.81
N THR A 20 7.70 -17.02 0.35
CA THR A 20 8.27 -17.39 1.65
C THR A 20 7.13 -17.86 2.56
N THR A 21 7.17 -19.10 3.02
CA THR A 21 6.14 -19.69 3.89
C THR A 21 6.77 -20.50 5.03
N PRO A 22 6.16 -20.52 6.23
CA PRO A 22 6.65 -21.32 7.34
C PRO A 22 6.55 -22.81 7.01
N LYS A 23 7.69 -23.51 7.04
CA LYS A 23 7.76 -24.94 6.73
C LYS A 23 7.59 -25.83 7.95
N THR A 24 8.02 -25.37 9.12
CA THR A 24 7.93 -26.11 10.38
C THR A 24 6.56 -25.98 11.02
N MET A 25 6.13 -27.00 11.78
CA MET A 25 4.88 -26.96 12.53
C MET A 25 4.83 -25.77 13.51
N GLY A 26 5.89 -25.57 14.30
CA GLY A 26 5.98 -24.43 15.23
C GLY A 26 5.92 -23.08 14.51
N GLY A 27 6.58 -22.93 13.36
CA GLY A 27 6.52 -21.70 12.56
C GLY A 27 5.11 -21.41 12.02
N LYS A 28 4.35 -22.44 11.64
CA LYS A 28 2.95 -22.29 11.21
C LYS A 28 2.06 -21.85 12.36
N ILE A 29 2.17 -22.48 13.53
CA ILE A 29 1.41 -22.11 14.74
C ILE A 29 1.72 -20.66 15.15
N PHE A 30 3.00 -20.29 15.19
CA PHE A 30 3.42 -18.92 15.46
C PHE A 30 2.80 -17.93 14.47
N CYS A 31 2.85 -18.24 13.17
CA CYS A 31 2.28 -17.40 12.12
C CYS A 31 0.76 -17.21 12.30
N MET A 32 0.02 -18.25 12.69
CA MET A 32 -1.41 -18.16 12.98
C MET A 32 -1.71 -17.25 14.17
N VAL A 33 -0.97 -17.37 15.28
CA VAL A 33 -1.16 -16.50 16.45
C VAL A 33 -0.76 -15.06 16.13
N TYR A 34 0.32 -14.89 15.38
CA TYR A 34 0.82 -13.59 14.96
C TYR A 34 -0.20 -12.81 14.11
N THR A 35 -0.89 -13.46 13.16
CA THR A 35 -1.88 -12.78 12.30
C THR A 35 -3.13 -12.33 13.04
N VAL A 36 -3.56 -13.08 14.06
CA VAL A 36 -4.75 -12.75 14.87
C VAL A 36 -4.63 -11.35 15.49
N ALA A 37 -3.45 -10.99 16.01
CA ALA A 37 -3.22 -9.66 16.56
C ALA A 37 -2.67 -8.67 15.51
N GLY A 38 -1.75 -9.14 14.65
CA GLY A 38 -1.03 -8.27 13.71
C GLY A 38 -1.92 -7.66 12.63
N VAL A 39 -2.87 -8.41 12.08
CA VAL A 39 -3.75 -7.93 11.00
C VAL A 39 -4.70 -6.82 11.50
N PRO A 40 -5.46 -6.99 12.61
CA PRO A 40 -6.30 -5.91 13.12
C PRO A 40 -5.53 -4.65 13.48
N LEU A 41 -4.36 -4.79 14.12
CA LEU A 41 -3.50 -3.65 14.45
C LEU A 41 -3.03 -2.91 13.19
N ASN A 42 -2.64 -3.65 12.15
CA ASN A 42 -2.22 -3.07 10.88
C ASN A 42 -3.38 -2.38 10.14
N LEU A 43 -4.60 -2.92 10.21
CA LEU A 43 -5.80 -2.27 9.67
C LEU A 43 -6.11 -0.94 10.36
N ILE A 44 -6.09 -0.92 11.70
CA ILE A 44 -6.28 0.31 12.49
C ILE A 44 -5.18 1.34 12.15
N MET A 45 -3.94 0.87 12.03
CA MET A 45 -2.81 1.72 11.62
C MET A 45 -3.06 2.35 10.25
N PHE A 46 -3.48 1.57 9.24
CA PHE A 46 -3.78 2.09 7.91
C PHE A 46 -4.98 3.03 7.89
N GLN A 47 -6.02 2.77 8.67
CA GLN A 47 -7.15 3.70 8.83
C GLN A 47 -6.69 5.04 9.39
N SER A 48 -5.94 5.02 10.51
CA SER A 48 -5.42 6.25 11.12
C SER A 48 -4.44 7.00 10.20
N ALA A 49 -3.59 6.26 9.49
CA ALA A 49 -2.69 6.84 8.49
C ALA A 49 -3.47 7.48 7.34
N GLY A 50 -4.53 6.83 6.85
CA GLY A 50 -5.39 7.34 5.80
C GLY A 50 -6.13 8.61 6.21
N GLU A 51 -6.69 8.67 7.42
CA GLU A 51 -7.29 9.89 7.97
C GLU A 51 -6.31 11.06 8.02
N ARG A 52 -5.07 10.79 8.45
CA ARG A 52 -4.00 11.80 8.48
C ARG A 52 -3.61 12.23 7.06
N LEU A 53 -3.50 11.30 6.11
CA LEU A 53 -3.24 11.61 4.70
C LEU A 53 -4.34 12.50 4.15
N ASN A 54 -5.61 12.15 4.37
CA ASN A 54 -6.75 12.97 3.98
C ASN A 54 -6.71 14.38 4.56
N ALA A 55 -6.37 14.53 5.84
CA ALA A 55 -6.21 15.83 6.47
C ALA A 55 -5.09 16.67 5.81
N ILE A 56 -3.95 16.04 5.50
CA ILE A 56 -2.84 16.68 4.80
C ILE A 56 -3.26 17.10 3.39
N ILE A 57 -3.88 16.21 2.62
CA ILE A 57 -4.37 16.49 1.25
C ILE A 57 -5.36 17.64 1.27
N SER A 58 -6.34 17.60 2.19
CA SER A 58 -7.34 18.67 2.37
C SER A 58 -6.67 20.01 2.66
N PHE A 59 -5.69 20.03 3.57
CA PHE A 59 -4.93 21.24 3.90
C PHE A 59 -4.18 21.79 2.68
N VAL A 60 -3.46 20.93 1.95
CA VAL A 60 -2.69 21.30 0.76
C VAL A 60 -3.62 21.82 -0.34
N LEU A 61 -4.71 21.12 -0.63
CA LEU A 61 -5.69 21.53 -1.63
C LEU A 61 -6.35 22.86 -1.27
N SER A 62 -6.75 23.05 -0.02
CA SER A 62 -7.30 24.33 0.45
C SER A 62 -6.28 25.47 0.33
N ARG A 63 -4.98 25.18 0.52
CA ARG A 63 -3.91 26.18 0.32
C ARG A 63 -3.71 26.50 -1.16
N ILE A 64 -3.69 25.49 -2.03
CA ILE A 64 -3.59 25.67 -3.49
C ILE A 64 -4.78 26.47 -4.02
N LYS A 65 -6.01 26.11 -3.64
CA LYS A 65 -7.24 26.84 -4.02
C LYS A 65 -7.20 28.30 -3.58
N ARG A 66 -6.66 28.57 -2.39
CA ARG A 66 -6.45 29.94 -1.90
C ARG A 66 -5.43 30.71 -2.75
N LEU A 67 -4.31 30.07 -3.12
CA LEU A 67 -3.30 30.67 -3.99
C LEU A 67 -3.84 30.94 -5.41
N LEU A 68 -4.73 30.09 -5.90
CA LEU A 68 -5.41 30.24 -7.19
C LEU A 68 -6.61 31.19 -7.15
N GLY A 69 -6.93 31.81 -6.00
CA GLY A 69 -7.96 32.86 -5.89
C GLY A 69 -9.41 32.37 -5.85
N PHE A 70 -9.66 31.08 -5.60
CA PHE A 70 -11.03 30.56 -5.48
C PHE A 70 -11.74 31.11 -4.24
N ARG A 71 -12.95 31.66 -4.39
CA ARG A 71 -13.76 32.20 -3.29
C ARG A 71 -14.30 31.13 -2.32
N TYR A 72 -14.40 29.87 -2.75
CA TYR A 72 -14.94 28.75 -1.97
C TYR A 72 -13.84 27.73 -1.63
N HIS A 73 -13.63 27.44 -0.34
CA HIS A 73 -12.45 26.71 0.14
C HIS A 73 -12.75 25.31 0.72
N LYS A 74 -14.01 24.88 0.71
CA LYS A 74 -14.40 23.53 1.18
C LYS A 74 -14.05 22.50 0.11
N VAL A 75 -13.19 21.54 0.46
CA VAL A 75 -12.81 20.44 -0.43
C VAL A 75 -13.91 19.39 -0.43
N SER A 76 -14.39 18.99 -1.60
CA SER A 76 -15.38 17.93 -1.75
C SER A 76 -14.73 16.56 -1.59
N GLY A 77 -15.49 15.56 -1.13
CA GLY A 77 -14.96 14.19 -1.01
C GLY A 77 -14.58 13.60 -2.37
N PHE A 78 -15.31 13.94 -3.43
CA PHE A 78 -14.94 13.55 -4.80
C PHE A 78 -13.59 14.14 -5.23
N GLU A 79 -13.25 15.36 -4.79
CA GLU A 79 -11.94 15.97 -5.07
C GLU A 79 -10.81 15.24 -4.33
N LEU A 80 -11.06 14.82 -3.08
CA LEU A 80 -10.10 14.01 -2.31
C LEU A 80 -9.86 12.66 -2.98
N ILE A 81 -10.92 11.93 -3.33
CA ILE A 81 -10.82 10.63 -4.01
C ILE A 81 -10.07 10.77 -5.34
N ALA A 82 -10.36 11.80 -6.13
CA ALA A 82 -9.68 12.05 -7.40
C ALA A 82 -8.18 12.31 -7.21
N VAL A 83 -7.81 13.09 -6.19
CA VAL A 83 -6.40 13.39 -5.87
C VAL A 83 -5.66 12.16 -5.37
N GLU A 84 -6.30 11.33 -4.54
CA GLU A 84 -5.74 10.06 -4.08
C GLU A 84 -5.52 9.04 -5.20
N PHE A 85 -6.49 8.92 -6.12
CA PHE A 85 -6.34 8.09 -7.30
C PHE A 85 -5.20 8.58 -8.20
N GLY A 86 -5.07 9.91 -8.35
CA GLY A 86 -3.95 10.54 -9.05
C GLY A 86 -2.61 10.23 -8.40
N MET A 87 -2.50 10.39 -7.07
CA MET A 87 -1.27 10.07 -6.31
C MET A 87 -0.91 8.58 -6.41
N THR A 88 -1.90 7.69 -6.33
CA THR A 88 -1.69 6.24 -6.51
C THR A 88 -1.17 5.94 -7.91
N THR A 89 -1.74 6.57 -8.94
CA THR A 89 -1.29 6.40 -10.32
C THR A 89 0.16 6.87 -10.49
N MET A 90 0.52 8.04 -9.95
CA MET A 90 1.90 8.54 -9.98
C MET A 90 2.87 7.61 -9.23
N LEU A 91 2.44 7.09 -8.08
CA LEU A 91 3.21 6.12 -7.29
C LEU A 91 3.45 4.85 -8.11
N VAL A 92 2.42 4.27 -8.73
CA VAL A 92 2.52 3.06 -9.56
C VAL A 92 3.46 3.30 -10.74
N LEU A 93 3.29 4.39 -11.49
CA LEU A 93 4.12 4.68 -12.66
C LEU A 93 5.60 4.90 -12.29
N GLY A 94 5.85 5.67 -11.23
CA GLY A 94 7.20 5.94 -10.73
C GLY A 94 7.86 4.71 -10.13
N GLY A 95 7.12 3.95 -9.31
CA GLY A 95 7.61 2.71 -8.71
C GLY A 95 7.91 1.63 -9.74
N SER A 96 7.04 1.49 -10.74
CA SER A 96 7.20 0.52 -11.83
C SER A 96 8.47 0.74 -12.63
N PHE A 97 8.94 1.98 -12.75
CA PHE A 97 10.22 2.28 -13.41
C PHE A 97 11.40 1.72 -12.63
N VAL A 98 11.36 1.81 -11.29
CA VAL A 98 12.38 1.24 -10.41
C VAL A 98 12.34 -0.29 -10.48
N PHE A 99 11.16 -0.91 -10.38
CA PHE A 99 11.02 -2.37 -10.45
C PHE A 99 11.48 -2.93 -11.81
N CYS A 100 11.10 -2.29 -12.91
CA CYS A 100 11.53 -2.66 -14.26
C CYS A 100 13.06 -2.74 -14.38
N LYS A 101 13.77 -1.73 -13.85
CA LYS A 101 15.24 -1.71 -13.86
C LYS A 101 15.88 -2.70 -12.89
N GLN A 102 15.37 -2.77 -11.66
CA GLN A 102 16.03 -3.49 -10.57
C GLN A 102 15.78 -5.00 -10.64
N GLU A 103 14.61 -5.42 -11.11
CA GLU A 103 14.18 -6.83 -11.23
C GLU A 103 14.24 -7.36 -12.67
N LYS A 104 14.57 -6.50 -13.65
CA LYS A 104 14.60 -6.81 -15.09
C LYS A 104 13.26 -7.30 -15.65
N TRP A 105 12.16 -6.92 -15.03
CA TRP A 105 10.82 -7.10 -15.56
C TRP A 105 10.54 -6.07 -16.65
N SER A 106 9.61 -6.36 -17.54
CA SER A 106 9.01 -5.34 -18.40
C SER A 106 8.29 -4.27 -17.55
N TYR A 107 8.13 -3.08 -18.12
CA TYR A 107 7.41 -2.01 -17.44
C TYR A 107 5.96 -2.38 -17.15
N PHE A 108 5.32 -3.13 -18.06
CA PHE A 108 3.95 -3.64 -17.87
C PHE A 108 3.86 -4.62 -16.71
N GLU A 109 4.78 -5.59 -16.62
CA GLU A 109 4.83 -6.53 -15.49
C GLU A 109 5.04 -5.81 -14.15
N SER A 110 5.80 -4.71 -14.15
CA SER A 110 6.03 -3.88 -12.96
C SER A 110 4.77 -3.13 -12.52
N ILE A 111 3.97 -2.63 -13.48
CA ILE A 111 2.66 -2.03 -13.20
C ILE A 111 1.70 -3.09 -12.68
N TYR A 112 1.65 -4.25 -13.34
CA TYR A 112 0.82 -5.38 -12.94
C TYR A 112 1.14 -5.84 -11.51
N TYR A 113 2.43 -6.00 -11.19
CA TYR A 113 2.91 -6.26 -9.84
C TYR A 113 2.35 -5.23 -8.85
N SER A 114 2.52 -3.94 -9.13
CA SER A 114 2.06 -2.86 -8.24
C SER A 114 0.55 -2.92 -8.00
N PHE A 115 -0.23 -3.19 -9.05
CA PHE A 115 -1.68 -3.34 -8.98
C PHE A 115 -2.09 -4.52 -8.09
N VAL A 116 -1.57 -5.72 -8.38
CA VAL A 116 -1.86 -6.95 -7.61
C VAL A 116 -1.44 -6.80 -6.14
N THR A 117 -0.37 -6.05 -5.88
CA THR A 117 0.14 -5.74 -4.54
C THR A 117 -0.80 -4.81 -3.76
N PHE A 118 -1.21 -3.69 -4.36
CA PHE A 118 -2.01 -2.67 -3.67
C PHE A 118 -3.46 -3.10 -3.46
N TRP A 119 -3.98 -3.97 -4.33
CA TRP A 119 -5.27 -4.63 -4.11
C TRP A 119 -5.17 -5.82 -3.15
N THR A 120 -4.00 -6.07 -2.56
CA THR A 120 -3.74 -7.19 -1.64
C THR A 120 -4.13 -8.56 -2.21
N ILE A 121 -4.13 -8.69 -3.55
CA ILE A 121 -4.43 -9.95 -4.25
C ILE A 121 -3.22 -10.88 -4.10
N GLY A 122 -2.02 -10.35 -4.35
CA GLY A 122 -0.77 -11.02 -4.01
C GLY A 122 -0.52 -12.38 -4.66
N PHE A 123 -0.74 -12.53 -5.97
CA PHE A 123 -0.54 -13.81 -6.68
C PHE A 123 0.86 -14.44 -6.49
N GLY A 124 1.89 -13.60 -6.35
CA GLY A 124 3.26 -14.07 -6.11
C GLY A 124 3.99 -14.59 -7.35
N ASP A 125 3.42 -14.37 -8.54
CA ASP A 125 4.06 -14.53 -9.84
C ASP A 125 5.20 -13.54 -10.05
N PHE A 126 5.00 -12.29 -9.61
CA PHE A 126 6.03 -11.26 -9.53
C PHE A 126 6.28 -10.87 -8.07
N VAL A 127 7.50 -11.11 -7.60
CA VAL A 127 7.90 -10.78 -6.22
C VAL A 127 9.27 -10.11 -6.23
N PRO A 128 9.37 -8.84 -5.80
CA PRO A 128 10.67 -8.18 -5.73
C PRO A 128 11.51 -8.86 -4.67
N LEU A 129 12.83 -8.81 -4.83
CA LEU A 129 13.82 -9.44 -3.94
C LEU A 129 13.80 -10.98 -3.95
N ALA A 130 12.90 -11.65 -4.68
CA ALA A 130 12.79 -13.11 -4.69
C ALA A 130 14.04 -13.80 -5.28
N ASN A 131 14.59 -13.25 -6.36
CA ASN A 131 15.84 -13.73 -6.95
C ASN A 131 17.02 -13.58 -5.98
N MET A 132 17.02 -12.51 -5.18
CA MET A 132 18.08 -12.23 -4.21
C MET A 132 18.05 -13.23 -3.04
N GLN A 133 16.85 -13.62 -2.61
CA GLN A 133 16.65 -14.62 -1.57
C GLN A 133 17.03 -16.04 -2.04
N ARG A 134 16.85 -16.38 -3.33
CA ARG A 134 17.28 -17.67 -3.91
C ARG A 134 18.78 -17.76 -4.18
N THR A 135 19.44 -16.67 -4.54
CA THR A 135 20.84 -16.68 -4.99
C THR A 135 21.85 -16.65 -3.84
N GLY A 136 21.40 -16.51 -2.59
CA GLY A 136 22.28 -16.44 -1.42
C GLY A 136 23.14 -15.18 -1.34
N GLN A 137 22.99 -14.25 -2.30
CA GLN A 137 23.60 -12.92 -2.20
C GLN A 137 22.98 -12.17 -1.03
N SER A 138 23.83 -11.64 -0.16
CA SER A 138 23.35 -10.97 1.04
C SER A 138 22.49 -9.76 0.65
N LEU A 139 21.27 -9.69 1.22
CA LEU A 139 20.39 -8.51 1.18
C LEU A 139 21.12 -7.24 1.65
N TYR A 140 22.28 -7.40 2.27
CA TYR A 140 23.20 -6.33 2.63
C TYR A 140 23.75 -5.52 1.46
N SER A 141 23.82 -6.07 0.26
CA SER A 141 24.37 -5.32 -0.88
C SER A 141 23.41 -4.24 -1.40
N ARG A 142 22.09 -4.34 -1.12
CA ARG A 142 21.05 -3.47 -1.71
C ARG A 142 19.99 -3.00 -0.70
N TRP A 143 20.40 -2.55 0.49
CA TRP A 143 19.49 -2.00 1.52
C TRP A 143 18.57 -0.90 0.99
N GLY A 144 19.07 -0.03 0.12
CA GLY A 144 18.26 1.04 -0.48
C GLY A 144 17.06 0.51 -1.26
N TYR A 145 17.24 -0.58 -2.02
CA TYR A 145 16.17 -1.21 -2.77
C TYR A 145 15.16 -1.94 -1.87
N PHE A 146 15.64 -2.57 -0.81
CA PHE A 146 14.79 -3.18 0.22
C PHE A 146 13.90 -2.15 0.91
N ILE A 147 14.49 -1.05 1.40
CA ILE A 147 13.76 0.04 2.06
C ILE A 147 12.76 0.67 1.08
N PHE A 148 13.19 0.94 -0.16
CA PHE A 148 12.29 1.43 -1.19
C PHE A 148 11.09 0.51 -1.39
N THR A 149 11.30 -0.81 -1.51
CA THR A 149 10.23 -1.78 -1.74
C THR A 149 9.23 -1.83 -0.59
N VAL A 150 9.72 -1.87 0.66
CA VAL A 150 8.82 -1.90 1.82
C VAL A 150 8.07 -0.56 1.97
N SER A 151 8.77 0.57 1.82
CA SER A 151 8.13 1.89 1.87
C SER A 151 7.10 2.06 0.76
N PHE A 152 7.37 1.57 -0.44
CA PHE A 152 6.44 1.58 -1.57
C PHE A 152 5.15 0.81 -1.25
N ILE A 153 5.29 -0.40 -0.69
CA ILE A 153 4.15 -1.23 -0.27
C ILE A 153 3.34 -0.52 0.82
N LEU A 154 3.99 -0.05 1.88
CA LEU A 154 3.32 0.58 3.02
C LEU A 154 2.61 1.89 2.62
N PHE A 155 3.26 2.73 1.82
CA PHE A 155 2.69 4.00 1.39
C PHE A 155 1.56 3.81 0.38
N GLY A 156 1.72 2.89 -0.57
CA GLY A 156 0.65 2.57 -1.54
C GLY A 156 -0.59 1.99 -0.86
N LEU A 157 -0.42 1.08 0.10
CA LEU A 157 -1.52 0.55 0.89
C LEU A 157 -2.18 1.61 1.78
N ALA A 158 -1.41 2.54 2.34
CA ALA A 158 -1.97 3.65 3.13
C ALA A 158 -2.86 4.57 2.28
N ILE A 159 -2.45 4.90 1.05
CA ILE A 159 -3.29 5.69 0.13
C ILE A 159 -4.53 4.89 -0.26
N MET A 160 -4.40 3.61 -0.61
CA MET A 160 -5.55 2.78 -0.98
C MET A 160 -6.55 2.62 0.16
N ALA A 161 -6.07 2.41 1.39
CA ALA A 161 -6.90 2.34 2.59
C ALA A 161 -7.65 3.65 2.84
N SER A 162 -7.00 4.79 2.60
CA SER A 162 -7.60 6.12 2.70
C SER A 162 -8.75 6.30 1.70
N SER A 163 -8.56 5.91 0.44
CA SER A 163 -9.59 5.98 -0.59
C SER A 163 -10.78 5.07 -0.29
N LEU A 164 -10.52 3.86 0.19
CA LEU A 164 -11.59 2.94 0.63
C LEU A 164 -12.36 3.53 1.81
N ASN A 165 -11.69 4.15 2.78
CA ASN A 165 -12.34 4.80 3.92
C ASN A 165 -13.29 5.93 3.46
N LEU A 166 -12.83 6.79 2.55
CA LEU A 166 -13.68 7.86 1.99
C LEU A 166 -14.89 7.30 1.21
N LEU A 167 -14.68 6.26 0.42
CA LEU A 167 -15.77 5.60 -0.32
C LEU A 167 -16.80 5.00 0.64
N VAL A 168 -16.37 4.28 1.67
CA VAL A 168 -17.26 3.70 2.69
C VAL A 168 -18.04 4.79 3.42
N LEU A 169 -17.38 5.86 3.85
CA LEU A 169 -18.04 6.99 4.51
C LEU A 169 -19.10 7.65 3.61
N ARG A 170 -18.84 7.77 2.31
CA ARG A 170 -19.79 8.32 1.33
C ARG A 170 -20.99 7.41 1.11
N LEU A 171 -20.76 6.11 0.99
CA LEU A 171 -21.84 5.14 0.84
C LEU A 171 -22.74 5.11 2.09
N ALA A 172 -22.15 5.19 3.29
CA ALA A 172 -22.92 5.24 4.53
C ALA A 172 -23.83 6.48 4.60
N GLN A 173 -23.32 7.65 4.20
CA GLN A 173 -24.10 8.89 4.13
C GLN A 173 -25.27 8.77 3.15
N PHE A 174 -25.04 8.18 1.98
CA PHE A 174 -26.08 8.00 0.97
C PHE A 174 -27.24 7.12 1.46
N HIS A 175 -26.95 6.01 2.18
CA HIS A 175 -27.99 5.16 2.76
C HIS A 175 -28.79 5.90 3.86
N SER A 176 -28.12 6.71 4.69
CA SER A 176 -28.82 7.46 5.72
C SER A 176 -29.77 8.53 5.16
N GLU A 177 -29.47 9.08 3.97
CA GLU A 177 -30.33 10.06 3.29
C GLU A 177 -31.50 9.41 2.54
N SER A 178 -31.40 8.15 2.12
CA SER A 178 -32.51 7.44 1.45
C SER A 178 -33.59 6.94 2.41
N ASP A 179 -33.26 6.80 3.69
CA ASP A 179 -34.16 6.29 4.74
C ASP A 179 -34.93 7.41 5.49
N THR A 180 -34.66 8.68 5.17
CA THR A 180 -35.33 9.88 5.73
C THR A 180 -36.22 10.56 4.70
#